data_AF-A0A376NUE7-F1
#
_entry.id   AF-A0A376NUE7-F1
#
_cell.length_a   1.000
_cell.length_b   1.000
_cell.length_c   1.000
_cell.angle_alpha   90.00
_cell.angle_beta   90.00
_cell.angle_gamma   90.00
#
_symmetry.space_group_name_H-M   'P 1'
#
loop_
_entity.id
_entity.type
_entity.pdbx_description
1 polymer ?
#
loop_
_entity_poly.entity_id
_entity_poly.type
_entity_poly.pdbx_seq_one_letter_code
_entity_poly.pdbx_strand_id
1 'polypeptide(L)'
;MPLETCLQAVSEQSEKLHVKSLGMALRSRIQEGYTLSDSLREHPRVFDSLFCSMVAAGEKSGHLDVVLNRLADYTEQRQRLKSRLLQAMLYPLVLLVVATGVVTILLTAVVPKIIEQFDHLGHALPASTRTLIAMSDALQASGVYWLAGLLALLVLGQRLLKNPTMAPALG
;
A
#
# COMPACT_ATOMS: atom_id res chain seq x y z
N MET A 1 8.31 1.17 -35.72
CA MET A 1 9.39 0.29 -35.23
C MET A 1 8.79 -1.10 -35.00
N PRO A 2 9.53 -2.19 -35.26
CA PRO A 2 9.08 -3.54 -34.91
C PRO A 2 8.83 -3.68 -33.41
N LEU A 3 7.80 -4.43 -33.04
CA LEU A 3 7.35 -4.54 -31.65
C LEU A 3 8.40 -5.19 -30.73
N GLU A 4 9.13 -6.18 -31.24
CA GLU A 4 10.26 -6.83 -30.57
C GLU A 4 11.40 -5.83 -30.22
N THR A 5 11.67 -4.86 -31.10
CA THR A 5 12.69 -3.82 -30.88
C THR A 5 12.25 -2.86 -29.79
N CYS A 6 10.96 -2.49 -29.78
CA CYS A 6 10.38 -1.68 -28.72
C CYS A 6 10.48 -2.38 -27.35
N LEU A 7 10.16 -3.69 -27.29
CA LEU A 7 10.29 -4.47 -26.06
C LEU A 7 11.74 -4.59 -25.58
N GLN A 8 12.69 -4.78 -26.50
CA GLN A 8 14.11 -4.76 -26.16
C GLN A 8 14.54 -3.42 -25.57
N ALA A 9 14.19 -2.31 -26.23
CA ALA A 9 14.51 -0.97 -25.76
C ALA A 9 13.93 -0.69 -24.36
N VAL A 10 12.67 -1.06 -24.12
CA VAL A 10 12.01 -0.92 -22.80
C VAL A 10 12.70 -1.78 -21.74
N SER A 11 13.13 -2.99 -22.09
CA SER A 11 13.80 -3.91 -21.16
C SER A 11 15.19 -3.41 -20.78
N GLU A 12 15.95 -2.87 -21.74
CA GLU A 12 17.29 -2.33 -21.53
C GLU A 12 17.27 -1.01 -20.74
N GLN A 13 16.24 -0.18 -20.92
CA GLN A 13 16.05 1.05 -20.16
C GLN A 13 15.53 0.83 -18.73
N SER A 14 15.03 -0.36 -18.40
CA SER A 14 14.45 -0.62 -17.09
C SER A 14 15.52 -0.91 -16.04
N GLU A 15 15.50 -0.15 -14.94
CA GLU A 15 16.36 -0.41 -13.77
C GLU A 15 15.93 -1.65 -12.96
N LYS A 16 14.66 -2.07 -13.09
CA LYS A 16 14.10 -3.17 -12.29
C LYS A 16 14.35 -4.50 -12.99
N LEU A 17 15.12 -5.39 -12.34
CA LEU A 17 15.41 -6.73 -12.84
C LEU A 17 14.15 -7.51 -13.25
N HIS A 18 13.07 -7.39 -12.47
CA HIS A 18 11.80 -8.05 -12.80
C HIS A 18 11.22 -7.57 -14.14
N VAL A 19 11.20 -6.26 -14.40
CA VAL A 19 10.67 -5.68 -15.64
C VAL A 19 11.55 -6.05 -16.82
N LYS A 20 12.88 -6.04 -16.64
CA LYS A 20 13.83 -6.51 -17.65
C LYS A 20 13.59 -7.98 -18.02
N SER A 21 13.45 -8.86 -17.02
CA SER A 21 13.17 -10.29 -17.26
C SER A 21 11.82 -10.51 -17.97
N LEU A 22 10.80 -9.74 -17.59
CA LEU A 22 9.47 -9.80 -18.19
C LEU A 22 9.50 -9.37 -19.66
N GLY A 23 10.11 -8.22 -19.96
CA GLY A 23 10.19 -7.72 -21.33
C GLY A 23 11.04 -8.63 -22.24
N MET A 24 12.10 -9.25 -21.71
CA MET A 24 12.88 -10.26 -22.44
C MET A 24 12.07 -11.53 -22.72
N ALA A 25 11.28 -12.00 -21.75
CA ALA A 25 10.39 -13.15 -21.93
C ALA A 25 9.32 -12.88 -23.00
N LEU A 26 8.65 -11.73 -22.93
CA LEU A 26 7.67 -11.31 -23.93
C LEU A 26 8.28 -11.22 -25.33
N ARG A 27 9.49 -10.66 -25.45
CA ARG A 27 10.22 -10.59 -26.72
C ARG A 27 10.51 -11.98 -27.28
N SER A 28 10.95 -12.94 -26.46
CA SER A 28 11.20 -14.32 -26.91
C SER A 28 9.95 -14.94 -27.52
N ARG A 29 8.79 -14.79 -26.84
CA ARG A 29 7.51 -15.30 -27.33
C ARG A 29 7.08 -14.71 -28.67
N ILE A 30 7.28 -13.41 -28.84
CA ILE A 30 6.93 -12.74 -30.09
C ILE A 30 7.86 -13.20 -31.23
N GLN A 31 9.14 -13.43 -30.94
CA GLN A 31 10.09 -14.00 -31.91
C GLN A 31 9.77 -15.46 -32.27
N GLU A 32 9.17 -16.22 -31.35
CA GLU A 32 8.62 -17.56 -31.59
C GLU A 32 7.32 -17.54 -32.44
N GLY A 33 6.77 -16.35 -32.74
CA GLY A 33 5.59 -16.16 -33.58
C GLY A 33 4.28 -16.04 -32.80
N TYR A 34 4.32 -15.94 -31.47
CA TYR A 34 3.12 -15.68 -30.67
C TYR A 34 2.68 -14.22 -30.78
N THR A 35 1.39 -13.98 -30.59
CA THR A 35 0.85 -12.62 -30.49
C THR A 35 1.30 -11.96 -29.18
N LEU A 36 1.33 -10.62 -29.14
CA LEU A 36 1.59 -9.89 -27.91
C LEU A 36 0.53 -10.23 -26.87
N SER A 37 -0.75 -10.31 -27.24
CA SER A 37 -1.81 -10.64 -26.28
C SER A 37 -1.67 -12.03 -25.66
N ASP A 38 -1.22 -13.04 -26.41
CA ASP A 38 -0.94 -14.37 -25.88
C ASP A 38 0.27 -14.36 -24.95
N SER A 39 1.33 -13.66 -25.33
CA SER A 39 2.54 -13.50 -24.52
C SER A 39 2.24 -12.82 -23.17
N LEU A 40 1.38 -11.81 -23.16
CA LEU A 40 0.96 -11.10 -21.94
C LEU A 40 0.11 -12.00 -21.01
N ARG A 41 -0.70 -12.91 -21.56
CA ARG A 41 -1.53 -13.84 -20.77
C ARG A 41 -0.72 -14.82 -19.93
N GLU A 42 0.54 -15.08 -20.28
CA GLU A 42 1.46 -15.88 -19.46
C GLU A 42 1.78 -15.21 -18.11
N HIS A 43 1.50 -13.91 -17.96
CA HIS A 43 1.79 -13.11 -16.78
C HIS A 43 0.54 -12.44 -16.16
N PRO A 44 -0.47 -13.22 -15.70
CA PRO A 44 -1.76 -12.70 -15.23
C PRO A 44 -1.69 -11.86 -13.96
N ARG A 45 -0.57 -11.92 -13.22
CA ARG A 45 -0.32 -11.09 -12.04
C ARG A 45 0.07 -9.65 -12.39
N VAL A 46 0.55 -9.43 -13.62
CA VAL A 46 1.01 -8.13 -14.12
C VAL A 46 0.00 -7.55 -15.10
N PHE A 47 -0.51 -8.39 -16.01
CA PHE A 47 -1.49 -8.01 -17.02
C PHE A 47 -2.81 -8.70 -16.71
N ASP A 48 -3.84 -7.93 -16.38
CA ASP A 48 -5.17 -8.49 -16.16
C ASP A 48 -5.84 -8.93 -17.48
N SER A 49 -6.96 -9.63 -17.36
CA SER A 49 -7.70 -10.14 -18.51
C SER A 49 -8.22 -9.03 -19.42
N LEU A 50 -8.57 -7.86 -18.86
CA LEU A 50 -9.04 -6.71 -19.61
C LEU A 50 -7.92 -6.14 -20.47
N PHE A 51 -6.73 -5.95 -19.90
CA PHE A 51 -5.52 -5.50 -20.61
C PHE A 51 -5.21 -6.43 -21.79
N CYS A 52 -5.18 -7.75 -21.55
CA CYS A 52 -4.89 -8.74 -22.59
C CYS A 52 -5.97 -8.75 -23.69
N SER A 53 -7.24 -8.55 -23.32
CA SER A 53 -8.36 -8.52 -24.28
C SER A 53 -8.33 -7.27 -25.15
N MET A 54 -7.98 -6.12 -24.58
CA MET A 54 -7.80 -4.86 -25.31
C MET A 54 -6.66 -4.99 -26.32
N VAL A 55 -5.50 -5.51 -25.89
CA VAL A 55 -4.37 -5.76 -26.79
C VAL A 55 -4.76 -6.71 -27.91
N ALA A 56 -5.46 -7.81 -27.62
CA ALA A 56 -5.93 -8.75 -28.64
C ALA A 56 -6.86 -8.10 -29.67
N ALA A 57 -7.74 -7.19 -29.23
CA ALA A 57 -8.59 -6.42 -30.13
C ALA A 57 -7.77 -5.45 -31.00
N GLY A 58 -6.73 -4.81 -30.44
CA GLY A 58 -5.79 -3.96 -31.15
C GLY A 58 -4.99 -4.72 -32.21
N GLU A 59 -4.48 -5.91 -31.87
CA GLU A 59 -3.75 -6.77 -32.81
C GLU A 59 -4.64 -7.24 -33.97
N LYS A 60 -5.86 -7.72 -33.66
CA LYS A 60 -6.80 -8.19 -34.68
C LYS A 60 -7.30 -7.08 -35.61
N SER A 61 -7.45 -5.87 -35.07
CA SER A 61 -7.92 -4.71 -35.84
C SER A 61 -6.79 -3.94 -36.53
N GLY A 62 -5.52 -4.26 -36.26
CA GLY A 62 -4.37 -3.51 -36.77
C GLY A 62 -4.14 -2.13 -36.13
N HIS A 63 -4.86 -1.81 -35.04
CA HIS A 63 -4.79 -0.53 -34.33
C HIS A 63 -4.09 -0.66 -32.97
N LEU A 64 -3.03 -1.47 -32.92
CA LEU A 64 -2.32 -1.78 -31.68
C LEU A 64 -1.68 -0.54 -31.05
N ASP A 65 -1.18 0.38 -31.87
CA ASP A 65 -0.64 1.68 -31.45
C ASP A 65 -1.64 2.51 -30.65
N VAL A 66 -2.87 2.65 -31.17
CA VAL A 66 -3.95 3.41 -30.51
C VAL A 66 -4.36 2.74 -29.20
N VAL A 67 -4.46 1.41 -29.20
CA VAL A 67 -4.83 0.64 -28.00
C VAL A 67 -3.75 0.77 -26.92
N LEU A 68 -2.47 0.60 -27.26
CA LEU A 68 -1.37 0.72 -26.31
C LEU A 68 -1.29 2.14 -25.74
N ASN A 69 -1.54 3.17 -26.56
CA ASN A 69 -1.57 4.55 -26.08
C ASN A 69 -2.71 4.78 -25.07
N ARG A 70 -3.91 4.26 -25.33
CA ARG A 70 -5.03 4.31 -24.37
C ARG A 70 -4.73 3.55 -23.07
N LEU A 71 -4.07 2.40 -23.16
CA LEU A 71 -3.67 1.63 -21.99
C LEU A 71 -2.58 2.34 -21.18
N ALA A 72 -1.67 3.07 -21.84
CA ALA A 72 -0.69 3.93 -21.18
C ALA A 72 -1.39 5.06 -20.42
N ASP A 73 -2.31 5.80 -21.07
CA ASP A 73 -3.08 6.88 -20.43
C ASP A 73 -3.86 6.36 -19.20
N TYR A 74 -4.54 5.22 -19.35
CA TYR A 74 -5.29 4.58 -18.27
C TYR A 74 -4.37 4.21 -17.09
N THR A 75 -3.22 3.60 -17.38
CA THR A 75 -2.26 3.16 -16.35
C THR A 75 -1.63 4.35 -15.65
N GLU A 76 -1.32 5.42 -16.38
CA GLU A 76 -0.77 6.65 -15.82
C GLU A 76 -1.78 7.34 -14.89
N GLN A 77 -3.04 7.48 -15.32
CA GLN A 77 -4.11 8.05 -14.49
C GLN A 77 -4.30 7.24 -13.21
N ARG A 78 -4.31 5.91 -13.31
CA ARG A 78 -4.42 5.02 -12.15
C ARG A 78 -3.24 5.18 -11.19
N GLN A 79 -2.02 5.30 -11.71
CA GLN A 79 -0.83 5.54 -10.89
C GLN A 79 -0.82 6.92 -10.23
N ARG A 80 -1.25 7.97 -10.96
CA ARG A 80 -1.39 9.34 -10.42
C ARG A 80 -2.41 9.36 -9.27
N LEU A 81 -3.57 8.73 -9.44
CA LEU A 81 -4.59 8.62 -8.39
C LEU A 81 -4.05 7.87 -7.16
N LYS A 82 -3.41 6.72 -7.37
CA LYS A 82 -2.80 5.95 -6.28
C LYS A 82 -1.74 6.74 -5.53
N SER A 83 -0.84 7.43 -6.25
CA SER A 83 0.19 8.27 -5.65
C SER A 83 -0.42 9.39 -4.81
N ARG A 84 -1.44 10.08 -5.34
CA ARG A 84 -2.15 11.14 -4.62
C ARG A 84 -2.80 10.66 -3.34
N LEU A 85 -3.44 9.49 -3.37
CA LEU A 85 -4.03 8.87 -2.19
C LEU A 85 -2.97 8.51 -1.14
N LEU A 86 -1.86 7.91 -1.56
CA LEU A 86 -0.75 7.57 -0.65
C LEU A 86 -0.13 8.82 -0.02
N GLN A 87 0.07 9.89 -0.80
CA GLN A 87 0.57 11.16 -0.29
C GLN A 87 -0.40 11.81 0.70
N ALA A 88 -1.70 11.79 0.41
CA ALA A 88 -2.73 12.35 1.31
C ALA A 88 -2.81 11.59 2.66
N MET A 89 -2.55 10.28 2.66
CA MET A 89 -2.55 9.45 3.87
C MET A 89 -1.31 9.60 4.74
N LEU A 90 -0.20 10.11 4.21
CA LEU A 90 1.06 10.21 4.95
C LEU A 90 0.96 11.20 6.13
N TYR A 91 0.29 12.34 5.97
CA TYR A 91 0.15 13.32 7.05
C TYR A 91 -0.69 12.79 8.23
N PRO A 92 -1.93 12.28 8.03
CA PRO A 92 -2.72 11.68 9.11
C PRO A 92 -1.97 10.57 9.85
N LEU A 93 -1.22 9.77 9.10
CA LEU A 93 -0.43 8.67 9.64
C LEU A 93 0.66 9.12 10.61
N VAL A 94 1.45 10.10 10.20
CA VAL A 94 2.52 10.67 11.02
C VAL A 94 1.94 11.29 12.28
N LEU A 95 0.86 12.07 12.14
CA LEU A 95 0.19 12.69 13.28
C LEU A 95 -0.32 11.65 14.28
N LEU A 96 -0.94 10.57 13.80
CA LEU A 96 -1.50 9.50 14.62
C LEU A 96 -0.40 8.74 15.39
N VAL A 97 0.73 8.43 14.73
CA VAL A 97 1.91 7.82 15.36
C VAL A 97 2.47 8.73 16.46
N VAL A 98 2.66 10.03 16.17
CA VAL A 98 3.20 10.99 17.15
C VAL A 98 2.24 11.16 18.33
N ALA A 99 0.95 11.38 18.08
CA ALA A 99 -0.04 11.56 19.14
C ALA A 99 -0.13 10.32 20.04
N THR A 100 -0.15 9.13 19.46
CA THR A 100 -0.19 7.88 20.23
C THR A 100 1.10 7.64 21.01
N GLY A 101 2.26 7.97 20.42
CA GLY A 101 3.55 7.93 21.11
C GLY A 101 3.59 8.84 22.33
N VAL A 102 3.12 10.09 22.18
CA VAL A 102 3.06 11.06 23.28
C VAL A 102 2.13 10.58 24.40
N VAL A 103 0.92 10.13 24.06
CA VAL A 103 -0.04 9.60 25.06
C VAL A 103 0.55 8.39 25.79
N THR A 104 1.20 7.48 25.06
CA THR A 104 1.82 6.29 25.67
C THR A 104 2.90 6.69 26.67
N ILE A 105 3.82 7.59 26.29
CA ILE A 105 4.90 8.07 27.19
C ILE A 105 4.31 8.75 28.43
N LEU A 106 3.28 9.59 28.24
CA LEU A 106 2.63 10.29 29.34
C LEU A 106 2.04 9.29 30.33
N LEU A 107 1.31 8.29 29.84
CA LEU A 107 0.70 7.26 30.69
C LEU A 107 1.75 6.37 31.38
N THR A 108 2.80 5.92 30.67
CA THR A 108 3.77 4.95 31.25
C THR A 108 4.84 5.59 32.12
N ALA A 109 5.23 6.85 31.87
CA ALA A 109 6.35 7.47 32.55
C ALA A 109 5.95 8.65 33.45
N VAL A 110 4.93 9.43 33.08
CA VAL A 110 4.57 10.66 33.79
C VAL A 110 3.50 10.40 34.86
N VAL A 111 2.44 9.67 34.50
CA VAL A 111 1.34 9.38 35.43
C VAL A 111 1.78 8.62 36.70
N PRO A 112 2.63 7.56 36.63
CA PRO A 112 3.05 6.83 37.83
C PRO A 112 3.84 7.69 38.81
N LYS A 113 4.72 8.57 38.28
CA LYS A 113 5.49 9.51 39.10
C LYS A 113 4.58 10.45 39.88
N ILE A 114 3.51 10.94 39.26
CA ILE A 114 2.54 11.80 39.94
C ILE A 114 1.87 11.03 41.08
N ILE A 115 1.46 9.78 40.85
CA ILE A 115 0.81 8.92 41.86
C ILE A 115 1.75 8.64 43.03
N GLU A 116 3.02 8.31 42.79
CA GLU A 116 4.03 8.10 43.84
C GLU A 116 4.21 9.35 44.73
N GLN A 117 4.19 10.55 44.14
CA GLN A 117 4.27 11.79 44.91
C GLN A 117 3.03 12.00 45.81
N PHE A 118 1.85 11.60 45.35
CA PHE A 118 0.63 11.66 46.17
C PHE A 118 0.64 10.65 47.31
N ASP A 119 1.22 9.47 47.13
CA ASP A 119 1.32 8.44 48.18
C ASP A 119 2.25 8.88 49.33
N HIS A 120 3.34 9.60 49.01
CA HIS A 120 4.24 10.17 50.01
C HIS A 120 3.64 11.33 50.84
N LEU A 121 2.55 11.95 50.39
CA LEU A 121 1.88 13.07 51.08
C LEU A 121 0.92 12.61 52.20
N GLY A 122 0.80 11.31 52.46
CA GLY A 122 0.14 10.77 53.67
C GLY A 122 -1.39 10.84 53.69
N HIS A 123 -2.04 11.15 52.56
CA HIS A 123 -3.50 11.09 52.42
C HIS A 123 -3.90 9.97 51.46
N ALA A 124 -4.84 9.12 51.89
CA ALA A 124 -5.41 8.08 51.04
C ALA A 124 -5.99 8.72 49.76
N LEU A 125 -5.55 8.22 48.60
CA LEU A 125 -6.02 8.67 47.29
C LEU A 125 -7.56 8.75 47.26
N PRO A 126 -8.16 9.90 46.95
CA PRO A 126 -9.60 10.04 46.78
C PRO A 126 -10.14 9.00 45.79
N ALA A 127 -11.36 8.50 46.02
CA ALA A 127 -11.95 7.44 45.19
C ALA A 127 -11.98 7.81 43.68
N SER A 128 -12.14 9.09 43.35
CA SER A 128 -12.09 9.64 42.00
C SER A 128 -10.71 9.49 41.32
N THR A 129 -9.62 9.63 42.08
CA THR A 129 -8.25 9.45 41.58
C THR A 129 -7.96 7.96 41.36
N ARG A 130 -8.47 7.08 42.22
CA ARG A 130 -8.30 5.63 42.11
C ARG A 130 -9.01 5.05 40.88
N THR A 131 -10.20 5.56 40.54
CA THR A 131 -10.89 5.20 39.30
C THR A 131 -10.13 5.67 38.05
N LEU A 132 -9.50 6.85 38.11
CA LEU A 132 -8.67 7.35 37.00
C LEU A 132 -7.42 6.49 36.80
N ILE A 133 -6.79 6.03 37.88
CA ILE A 133 -5.63 5.13 37.84
C ILE A 133 -6.04 3.75 37.31
N ALA A 134 -7.17 3.20 37.74
CA ALA A 134 -7.67 1.93 37.20
C ALA A 134 -7.98 2.00 35.69
N MET A 135 -8.49 3.14 35.20
CA MET A 135 -8.66 3.37 33.76
C MET A 135 -7.31 3.52 33.04
N SER A 136 -6.33 4.18 33.67
CA SER A 136 -4.96 4.33 33.16
C SER A 136 -4.22 2.99 33.10
N ASP A 137 -4.34 2.14 34.11
CA ASP A 137 -3.71 0.81 34.16
C ASP A 137 -4.34 -0.14 33.12
N ALA A 138 -5.65 -0.06 32.90
CA ALA A 138 -6.32 -0.78 31.80
C ALA A 138 -5.82 -0.35 30.42
N LEU A 139 -5.52 0.95 30.25
CA LEU A 139 -4.92 1.50 29.03
C LEU A 139 -3.42 1.16 28.91
N GLN A 140 -2.64 1.15 30.01
CA GLN A 140 -1.21 0.82 30.05
C GLN A 140 -0.93 -0.67 29.84
N ALA A 141 -1.72 -1.58 30.43
CA ALA A 141 -1.63 -3.01 30.16
C ALA A 141 -1.87 -3.33 28.67
N SER A 142 -2.58 -2.43 27.98
CA SER A 142 -2.84 -2.49 26.54
C SER A 142 -1.90 -1.63 25.69
N GLY A 143 -0.92 -0.92 26.26
CA GLY A 143 -0.09 0.07 25.54
C GLY A 143 0.70 -0.53 24.38
N VAL A 144 1.24 -1.75 24.57
CA VAL A 144 1.89 -2.51 23.50
C VAL A 144 0.88 -2.96 22.43
N TYR A 145 -0.36 -3.27 22.83
CA TYR A 145 -1.44 -3.64 21.91
C TYR A 145 -2.01 -2.42 21.15
N TRP A 146 -1.98 -1.22 21.71
CA TRP A 146 -2.32 0.02 21.00
C TRP A 146 -1.26 0.39 19.96
N LEU A 147 0.02 0.30 20.32
CA LEU A 147 1.13 0.47 19.37
C LEU A 147 1.11 -0.62 18.29
N ALA A 148 0.89 -1.88 18.66
CA ALA A 148 0.77 -2.99 17.72
C ALA A 148 -0.49 -2.88 16.86
N GLY A 149 -1.61 -2.42 17.41
CA GLY A 149 -2.88 -2.19 16.72
C GLY A 149 -2.77 -1.02 15.74
N LEU A 150 -2.06 0.04 16.11
CA LEU A 150 -1.73 1.17 15.25
C LEU A 150 -0.80 0.75 14.11
N LEU A 151 0.26 -0.02 14.42
CA LEU A 151 1.13 -0.65 13.42
C LEU A 151 0.36 -1.60 12.49
N ALA A 152 -0.58 -2.38 13.03
CA ALA A 152 -1.43 -3.27 12.25
C ALA A 152 -2.39 -2.47 11.35
N LEU A 153 -3.00 -1.39 11.82
CA LEU A 153 -3.82 -0.45 11.03
C LEU A 153 -2.99 0.22 9.93
N LEU A 154 -1.75 0.57 10.24
CA LEU A 154 -0.75 1.09 9.32
C LEU A 154 -0.46 0.12 8.18
N VAL A 155 -0.12 -1.12 8.55
CA VAL A 155 0.20 -2.20 7.61
C VAL A 155 -1.04 -2.59 6.81
N LEU A 156 -2.22 -2.64 7.44
CA LEU A 156 -3.49 -2.96 6.79
C LEU A 156 -3.88 -1.86 5.80
N GLY A 157 -3.78 -0.59 6.19
CA GLY A 157 -4.00 0.55 5.30
C GLY A 157 -3.04 0.54 4.11
N GLN A 158 -1.75 0.31 4.37
CA GLN A 158 -0.74 0.16 3.31
C GLN A 158 -1.02 -1.06 2.40
N ARG A 159 -1.52 -2.17 2.94
CA ARG A 159 -1.88 -3.38 2.17
C ARG A 159 -3.14 -3.18 1.33
N LEU A 160 -4.19 -2.56 1.86
CA LEU A 160 -5.39 -2.21 1.10
C LEU A 160 -5.06 -1.25 -0.05
N LEU A 161 -4.19 -0.26 0.19
CA LEU A 161 -3.75 0.68 -0.84
C LEU A 161 -2.77 0.05 -1.85
N LYS A 162 -2.02 -0.99 -1.45
CA LYS A 162 -1.15 -1.76 -2.35
C LYS A 162 -1.90 -2.79 -3.20
N ASN A 163 -3.03 -3.32 -2.72
CA ASN A 163 -3.88 -4.30 -3.43
C ASN A 163 -5.27 -3.73 -3.74
N PRO A 164 -5.46 -2.99 -4.85
CA PRO A 164 -6.78 -2.48 -5.24
C PRO A 164 -7.71 -3.56 -5.84
N THR A 165 -7.38 -4.86 -5.72
CA THR A 165 -8.21 -5.97 -6.23
C THR A 165 -9.23 -6.50 -5.21
N MET A 166 -9.31 -5.93 -4.01
CA MET A 166 -10.34 -6.24 -3.02
C MET A 166 -11.07 -4.98 -2.54
N ALA A 167 -11.52 -4.13 -3.47
CA ALA A 167 -12.75 -3.39 -3.20
C ALA A 167 -13.88 -4.42 -3.41
N PRO A 168 -14.53 -4.94 -2.35
CA PRO A 168 -15.76 -5.69 -2.57
C PRO A 168 -16.70 -4.76 -3.32
N ALA A 169 -17.29 -5.31 -4.38
CA ALA A 169 -18.46 -4.72 -5.02
C ALA A 169 -19.51 -4.43 -3.94
N LEU A 170 -19.54 -3.19 -3.48
CA LEU A 170 -20.69 -2.64 -2.79
C LEU A 170 -21.57 -2.11 -3.92
N GLY A 171 -22.73 -2.77 -4.04
CA GLY A 171 -23.75 -2.49 -5.05
C GLY A 171 -24.43 -1.14 -4.87
#